data_AF-A0A527ZES4-F1
#
_entry.id   AF-A0A527ZES4-F1
#
_cell.length_a   1.000
_cell.length_b   1.000
_cell.length_c   1.000
_cell.angle_alpha   90.00
_cell.angle_beta   90.00
_cell.angle_gamma   90.00
#
_symmetry.space_group_name_H-M   'P 1'
#
loop_
_entity.id
_entity.type
_entity.pdbx_description
1 polymer ?
#
loop_
_entity_poly.entity_id
_entity_poly.type
_entity_poly.pdbx_seq_one_letter_code
_entity_poly.pdbx_strand_id
1 'polypeptide(L)'
;ASLIYTSSSTGKAKGVLIPESAIRNRLNWMWRCFPFDGDDVVVVQKSAALVAAAWEYFGGLLKGVPTLILTDDQLLDPDLLLSALIRHRVTRLFASPPILSGLIVAQKQHTETTS
;
A
#
# COMPACT_ATOMS: atom_id res chain seq x y z
N ALA A 1 17.30 7.19 -2.54
CA ALA A 1 17.27 7.47 -1.08
C ALA A 1 15.97 8.21 -0.74
N SER A 2 15.56 8.27 0.53
CA SER A 2 14.37 9.01 0.99
C SER A 2 14.65 9.80 2.26
N LEU A 3 13.99 10.93 2.48
CA LEU A 3 14.02 11.71 3.72
C LEU A 3 12.60 11.84 4.24
N ILE A 4 12.34 11.28 5.43
CA ILE A 4 11.00 11.22 6.02
C ILE A 4 10.97 11.98 7.32
N TYR A 5 9.96 12.83 7.50
CA TYR A 5 9.76 13.56 8.74
C TYR A 5 8.74 12.87 9.62
N THR A 6 9.07 12.68 10.89
CA THR A 6 8.15 12.13 11.89
C THR A 6 7.84 13.17 12.96
N SER A 7 6.66 13.04 13.58
CA SER A 7 6.33 13.81 14.78
C SER A 7 7.37 13.52 15.88
N SER A 8 7.68 14.55 16.66
CA SER A 8 8.58 14.48 17.80
C SER A 8 7.86 15.02 19.03
N SER A 9 8.10 14.42 20.19
CA SER A 9 7.58 14.91 21.48
C SER A 9 8.08 16.32 21.83
N THR A 10 9.15 16.79 21.20
CA THR A 10 9.73 18.13 21.39
C THR A 10 9.08 19.22 20.51
N GLY A 11 8.04 18.89 19.73
CA GLY A 11 7.34 19.83 18.84
C GLY A 11 8.07 20.15 17.53
N LYS A 12 9.34 19.76 17.37
CA LYS A 12 10.11 19.90 16.12
C LYS A 12 10.21 18.56 15.40
N ALA A 13 9.71 18.48 14.16
CA ALA A 13 9.78 17.27 13.35
C ALA A 13 11.23 16.79 13.19
N LYS A 14 11.45 15.48 13.26
CA LYS A 14 12.76 14.86 13.05
C LYS A 14 12.82 14.24 11.67
N GLY A 15 13.82 14.63 10.88
CA GLY A 15 14.09 14.03 9.57
C GLY A 15 14.90 12.76 9.71
N VAL A 16 14.44 11.68 9.09
CA VAL A 16 15.11 10.39 9.02
C VAL A 16 15.55 10.16 7.58
N LEU A 17 16.86 10.18 7.35
CA LEU A 17 17.44 9.84 6.06
C LEU A 17 17.50 8.32 5.91
N ILE A 18 16.93 7.82 4.83
CA ILE A 18 16.93 6.41 4.46
C ILE A 18 17.80 6.24 3.21
N PRO A 19 19.00 5.66 3.35
CA PRO A 19 19.88 5.39 2.22
C PRO A 19 19.23 4.46 1.20
N GLU A 20 19.64 4.60 -0.06
CA GLU A 20 19.17 3.70 -1.12
C GLU A 20 19.46 2.22 -0.82
N SER A 21 20.62 1.92 -0.23
CA SER A 21 21.00 0.57 0.17
C SER A 21 20.01 -0.07 1.15
N ALA A 22 19.46 0.72 2.10
CA ALA A 22 18.46 0.25 3.04
C ALA A 22 17.13 -0.09 2.33
N ILE A 23 16.70 0.76 1.38
CA ILE A 23 15.50 0.51 0.56
C ILE A 23 15.70 -0.77 -0.26
N ARG A 24 16.83 -0.90 -0.96
CA ARG A 24 17.16 -2.09 -1.77
C ARG A 24 17.20 -3.36 -0.92
N ASN A 25 17.84 -3.31 0.24
CA ASN A 25 17.88 -4.44 1.18
C ASN A 25 16.46 -4.88 1.58
N ARG A 26 15.61 -3.91 1.91
CA ARG A 26 14.21 -4.17 2.31
C ARG A 26 13.38 -4.75 1.17
N LEU A 27 13.57 -4.30 -0.07
CA LEU A 27 12.91 -4.84 -1.27
C LEU A 27 13.41 -6.26 -1.60
N ASN A 28 14.72 -6.50 -1.52
CA ASN A 28 15.31 -7.83 -1.72
C ASN A 28 14.79 -8.84 -0.69
N TRP A 29 14.61 -8.43 0.56
CA TRP A 29 13.95 -9.27 1.57
C TRP A 29 12.50 -9.59 1.17
N MET A 30 11.72 -8.58 0.75
CA MET A 30 10.33 -8.79 0.33
C MET A 30 10.24 -9.82 -0.78
N TRP A 31 10.99 -9.64 -1.87
CA TRP A 31 10.91 -10.52 -3.03
C TRP A 31 11.35 -11.95 -2.73
N ARG A 32 12.22 -12.14 -1.72
CA ARG A 32 12.62 -13.47 -1.26
C ARG A 32 11.56 -14.13 -0.38
N CYS A 33 10.96 -13.39 0.54
CA CYS A 33 9.98 -13.93 1.49
C CYS A 33 8.58 -14.05 0.90
N PHE A 34 8.25 -13.19 -0.06
CA PHE A 34 6.95 -13.07 -0.71
C PHE A 34 7.19 -12.87 -2.22
N PRO A 35 7.62 -13.93 -2.94
CA PRO A 35 7.79 -13.85 -4.38
C PRO A 35 6.47 -13.49 -5.06
N PHE A 36 6.55 -12.78 -6.17
CA PHE A 36 5.39 -12.50 -7.01
C PHE A 36 5.12 -13.65 -7.97
N ASP A 37 3.85 -13.82 -8.29
CA ASP A 37 3.34 -14.73 -9.32
C ASP A 37 2.88 -13.96 -10.57
N GLY A 38 2.60 -14.67 -11.66
CA GLY A 38 2.36 -14.07 -12.98
C GLY A 38 1.08 -13.24 -13.10
N ASP A 39 0.15 -13.38 -12.16
CA ASP A 39 -1.13 -12.68 -12.09
C ASP A 39 -1.19 -11.64 -10.98
N ASP A 40 -0.06 -11.37 -10.30
CA ASP A 40 -0.04 -10.42 -9.21
C ASP A 40 -0.35 -8.98 -9.67
N VAL A 41 -1.15 -8.28 -8.87
CA VAL A 41 -1.44 -6.85 -9.00
C VAL A 41 -1.30 -6.21 -7.61
N VAL A 42 -0.40 -5.22 -7.51
CA VAL A 42 -0.09 -4.53 -6.24
C VAL A 42 -0.74 -3.14 -6.18
N VAL A 43 -0.87 -2.59 -4.96
CA VAL A 43 -1.44 -1.27 -4.72
C VAL A 43 -0.41 -0.26 -4.21
N VAL A 44 -0.50 0.96 -4.74
CA VAL A 44 0.06 2.19 -4.17
C VAL A 44 -1.08 3.03 -3.62
N GLN A 45 -1.03 3.27 -2.31
CA GLN A 45 -2.02 4.09 -1.59
C GLN A 45 -1.39 5.02 -0.57
N LYS A 46 -0.16 4.75 -0.13
CA LYS A 46 0.49 5.52 0.92
C LYS A 46 1.09 6.78 0.34
N SER A 47 0.88 7.88 1.06
CA SER A 47 1.63 9.11 0.84
C SER A 47 3.13 8.85 0.82
N ALA A 48 3.84 9.49 -0.10
CA ALA A 48 5.30 9.45 -0.20
C ALA A 48 6.02 9.90 1.08
N ALA A 49 5.31 10.59 1.98
CA ALA A 49 5.81 10.98 3.30
C ALA A 49 5.92 9.81 4.29
N LEU A 50 5.43 8.60 3.95
CA LEU A 50 5.51 7.42 4.81
C LEU A 50 6.60 6.46 4.36
N VAL A 51 7.25 5.80 5.33
CA VAL A 51 8.34 4.84 5.03
C VAL A 51 7.88 3.66 4.19
N ALA A 52 6.61 3.29 4.31
CA ALA A 52 6.00 2.23 3.52
C ALA A 52 5.87 2.59 2.03
N ALA A 53 5.89 3.87 1.66
CA ALA A 53 5.64 4.28 0.27
C ALA A 53 6.73 3.75 -0.68
N ALA A 54 7.99 3.70 -0.25
CA ALA A 54 9.07 3.14 -1.06
C ALA A 54 8.84 1.65 -1.41
N TRP A 55 8.23 0.89 -0.49
CA TRP A 55 7.80 -0.48 -0.78
C TRP A 55 6.68 -0.50 -1.83
N GLU A 56 5.69 0.38 -1.70
CA GLU A 56 4.49 0.34 -2.57
C GLU A 56 4.86 0.78 -3.99
N TYR A 57 5.68 1.83 -4.13
CA TYR A 57 6.15 2.28 -5.44
C TYR A 57 7.11 1.27 -6.09
N PHE A 58 8.19 0.89 -5.40
CA PHE A 58 9.28 0.15 -6.04
C PHE A 58 9.11 -1.37 -5.96
N GLY A 59 8.25 -1.87 -5.08
CA GLY A 59 8.08 -3.30 -4.85
C GLY A 59 7.60 -4.03 -6.10
N GLY A 60 6.51 -3.55 -6.70
CA GLY A 60 5.99 -4.10 -7.95
C GLY A 60 6.74 -3.60 -9.19
N LEU A 61 6.96 -2.28 -9.29
CA LEU A 61 7.54 -1.67 -10.50
C LEU A 61 8.92 -2.24 -10.87
N LEU A 62 9.81 -2.49 -9.91
CA LEU A 62 11.13 -3.07 -10.18
C LEU A 62 11.10 -4.57 -10.51
N LYS A 63 9.92 -5.21 -10.43
CA LYS A 63 9.67 -6.60 -10.83
C LYS A 63 8.74 -6.74 -12.03
N GLY A 64 8.33 -5.63 -12.64
CA GLY A 64 7.40 -5.65 -13.79
C GLY A 64 5.97 -6.03 -13.40
N VAL A 65 5.60 -5.92 -12.12
CA VAL A 65 4.26 -6.26 -11.63
C VAL A 65 3.32 -5.06 -11.86
N PRO A 66 2.12 -5.28 -12.43
CA PRO A 66 1.09 -4.25 -12.53
C PRO A 66 0.81 -3.59 -11.17
N THR A 67 0.83 -2.26 -11.15
CA THR A 67 0.69 -1.46 -9.93
C THR A 67 -0.48 -0.50 -10.08
N LEU A 68 -1.54 -0.70 -9.28
CA LEU A 68 -2.68 0.20 -9.18
C LEU A 68 -2.36 1.35 -8.23
N ILE A 69 -2.50 2.59 -8.69
CA ILE A 69 -2.42 3.78 -7.84
C ILE A 69 -3.85 4.17 -7.46
N LEU A 70 -4.15 4.15 -6.16
CA LEU A 70 -5.46 4.58 -5.66
C LEU A 70 -5.52 6.09 -5.53
N THR A 71 -6.71 6.66 -5.78
CA THR A 71 -7.00 8.06 -5.46
C THR A 71 -7.34 8.22 -3.98
N ASP A 72 -7.27 9.44 -3.46
CA ASP A 72 -7.68 9.74 -2.08
C ASP A 72 -9.16 9.39 -1.87
N ASP A 73 -10.04 9.69 -2.83
CA ASP A 73 -11.46 9.34 -2.77
C ASP A 73 -11.68 7.83 -2.64
N GLN A 74 -10.94 7.04 -3.42
CA GLN A 74 -11.00 5.58 -3.34
C GLN A 74 -10.45 5.06 -2.01
N LEU A 75 -9.53 5.77 -1.35
CA LEU A 75 -8.96 5.34 -0.09
C LEU A 75 -9.84 5.67 1.12
N LEU A 76 -10.58 6.78 1.04
CA LEU A 76 -11.44 7.29 2.12
C LEU A 76 -12.82 6.63 2.16
N ASP A 77 -13.29 6.10 1.03
CA ASP A 77 -14.56 5.39 0.91
C ASP A 77 -14.33 3.87 0.78
N PRO A 78 -14.73 3.07 1.78
CA PRO A 78 -14.56 1.62 1.75
C PRO A 78 -15.24 0.89 0.58
N ASP A 79 -16.37 1.38 0.09
CA ASP A 79 -17.09 0.75 -1.03
C ASP A 79 -16.41 1.06 -2.36
N LEU A 80 -15.93 2.30 -2.53
CA LEU A 80 -15.11 2.67 -3.68
C LEU A 80 -13.77 1.93 -3.66
N LEU A 81 -13.15 1.77 -2.49
CA LEU A 81 -11.95 0.98 -2.31
C LEU A 81 -12.19 -0.46 -2.77
N LEU A 82 -13.19 -1.13 -2.17
CA LEU A 82 -13.52 -2.52 -2.47
C LEU A 82 -13.81 -2.70 -3.97
N SER A 83 -14.60 -1.79 -4.55
CA SER A 83 -14.92 -1.78 -5.98
C SER A 83 -13.67 -1.65 -6.86
N ALA A 84 -12.73 -0.78 -6.50
CA ALA A 84 -11.48 -0.62 -7.24
C ALA A 84 -10.60 -1.87 -7.14
N LEU A 85 -10.46 -2.45 -5.94
CA LEU A 85 -9.69 -3.67 -5.72
C LEU A 85 -10.24 -4.85 -6.55
N ILE A 86 -11.57 -5.04 -6.58
CA ILE A 86 -12.23 -6.08 -7.37
C ILE A 86 -12.06 -5.81 -8.87
N ARG A 87 -12.36 -4.60 -9.33
CA ARG A 87 -12.27 -4.21 -10.75
C ARG A 87 -10.88 -4.47 -11.34
N HIS A 88 -9.84 -4.16 -10.57
CA HIS A 88 -8.45 -4.29 -11.01
C HIS A 88 -7.80 -5.62 -10.60
N ARG A 89 -8.56 -6.54 -9.98
CA ARG A 89 -8.08 -7.84 -9.51
C ARG A 89 -6.82 -7.73 -8.65
N VAL A 90 -6.83 -6.81 -7.70
CA VAL A 90 -5.70 -6.64 -6.76
C VAL A 90 -5.47 -7.93 -5.98
N THR A 91 -4.24 -8.42 -5.99
CA THR A 91 -3.82 -9.62 -5.26
C THR A 91 -2.96 -9.30 -4.04
N ARG A 92 -2.32 -8.12 -4.01
CA ARG A 92 -1.40 -7.69 -2.95
C ARG A 92 -1.77 -6.30 -2.44
N LEU A 93 -2.20 -6.21 -1.19
CA LEU A 93 -2.53 -4.95 -0.50
C LEU A 93 -1.80 -4.85 0.84
N PHE A 94 -1.14 -3.72 1.09
CA PHE A 94 -0.57 -3.39 2.39
C PHE A 94 -1.51 -2.49 3.20
N ALA A 95 -2.50 -3.08 3.85
CA ALA A 95 -3.54 -2.38 4.60
C ALA A 95 -3.14 -2.07 6.05
N SER A 96 -3.48 -0.87 6.52
CA SER A 96 -3.52 -0.57 7.96
C SER A 96 -4.78 -1.16 8.59
N PRO A 97 -4.86 -1.31 9.93
CA PRO A 97 -6.07 -1.82 10.58
C PRO A 97 -7.36 -1.05 10.21
N PRO A 98 -7.39 0.29 10.11
CA PRO A 98 -8.58 1.01 9.66
C PRO A 98 -9.02 0.66 8.24
N ILE A 99 -8.07 0.54 7.29
CA ILE A 99 -8.37 0.16 5.91
C ILE A 99 -8.97 -1.25 5.88
N LEU A 100 -8.37 -2.19 6.60
CA LEU A 100 -8.87 -3.56 6.67
C LEU A 100 -10.28 -3.63 7.29
N SER A 101 -10.53 -2.88 8.37
CA SER A 101 -11.85 -2.80 8.99
C SER A 101 -12.90 -2.23 8.03
N GLY A 102 -12.56 -1.17 7.29
CA GLY A 102 -13.44 -0.60 6.27
C GLY A 102 -13.81 -1.63 5.19
N LEU A 103 -12.82 -2.36 4.66
CA LEU A 103 -13.04 -3.40 3.66
C LEU A 103 -13.95 -4.53 4.16
N ILE A 104 -13.80 -4.96 5.42
CA ILE A 104 -14.65 -5.99 6.03
C ILE A 104 -16.11 -5.50 6.13
N VAL A 105 -16.33 -4.23 6.47
CA VAL A 105 -17.68 -3.65 6.55
C VAL A 105 -18.31 -3.57 5.16
N ALA A 106 -17.60 -3.01 4.18
CA ALA A 106 -18.07 -2.89 2.79
C ALA A 106 -18.43 -4.26 2.18
N GLN A 107 -17.61 -5.29 2.44
CA GLN A 107 -17.88 -6.64 1.96
C GLN A 107 -19.21 -7.23 2.49
N LYS A 108 -19.52 -7.00 3.78
CA LYS A 108 -20.77 -7.49 4.39
C LYS A 108 -21.99 -6.85 3.74
N GLN A 109 -21.95 -5.55 3.50
CA GLN A 109 -23.05 -4.81 2.86
C GLN A 109 -23.25 -5.25 1.39
N HIS A 110 -22.16 -5.50 0.67
CA HIS A 110 -22.22 -6.06 -0.70
C HIS A 110 -22.87 -7.46 -0.74
N THR A 111 -22.63 -8.29 0.28
CA THR A 111 -23.19 -9.65 0.38
C THR A 111 -24.68 -9.62 0.71
N GLU A 112 -25.11 -8.69 1.58
CA GLU A 112 -26.52 -8.47 1.93
C GLU A 112 -27.35 -7.90 0.78
N THR A 113 -26.77 -7.05 -0.08
CA THR A 113 -27.49 -6.43 -1.22
C THR A 113 -27.67 -7.36 -2.42
N THR A 114 -26.85 -8.41 -2.53
CA THR A 114 -26.87 -9.35 -3.66
C THR A 114 -27.66 -10.64 -3.35
N SER A 115 -28.20 -10.77 -2.13
CA SER A 115 -29.04 -11.90 -1.68
C SER A 115 -30.52 -11.53 -1.71
#